data_AF-F4RZX2-F1
#
_entry.id   AF-F4RZX2-F1
#
_cell.length_a   1.000
_cell.length_b   1.000
_cell.length_c   1.000
_cell.angle_alpha   90.00
_cell.angle_beta   90.00
_cell.angle_gamma   90.00
#
_symmetry.space_group_name_H-M   'P 1'
#
loop_
_entity.id
_entity.type
_entity.pdbx_description
1 polymer ?
#
loop_
_entity_poly.entity_id
_entity_poly.type
_entity_poly.pdbx_seq_one_letter_code
_entity_poly.pdbx_strand_id
1 'polypeptide(L)'
;MASVQTPKTVISTLKICEYMNTLGFTPKEFMITFLSSTNKDIEYRRRLLKAGLGTKGTRSIVKNFGKLTSACDTGKEDWEAITMLIV
;
A
#
# COMPACT_ATOMS: atom_id res chain seq x y z
N MET A 1 -30.46 8.06 -14.14
CA MET A 1 -29.18 8.32 -13.45
C MET A 1 -28.07 7.66 -14.27
N ALA A 2 -27.10 8.41 -14.76
CA ALA A 2 -25.98 7.84 -15.51
C ALA A 2 -25.15 6.95 -14.57
N SER A 3 -24.96 5.68 -14.93
CA SER A 3 -24.09 4.77 -14.18
C SER A 3 -22.66 5.28 -14.29
N VAL A 4 -22.06 5.72 -13.18
CA VAL A 4 -20.65 6.13 -13.15
C VAL A 4 -19.79 4.89 -13.41
N GLN A 5 -19.14 4.85 -14.57
CA GLN A 5 -18.28 3.73 -14.93
C GLN A 5 -17.10 3.63 -13.96
N THR A 6 -16.95 2.47 -13.32
CA THR A 6 -15.86 2.23 -12.37
C THR A 6 -14.50 2.41 -13.05
N PRO A 7 -13.54 3.16 -12.45
CA PRO A 7 -12.22 3.34 -13.04
C PRO A 7 -11.49 2.02 -13.28
N LYS A 8 -10.76 1.93 -14.40
CA LYS A 8 -9.95 0.74 -14.75
C LYS A 8 -8.99 0.33 -13.62
N THR A 9 -8.42 1.30 -12.91
CA THR A 9 -7.53 1.05 -11.77
C THR A 9 -8.23 0.30 -10.64
N VAL A 10 -9.46 0.70 -10.29
CA VAL A 10 -10.27 0.02 -9.26
C VAL A 10 -10.59 -1.41 -9.69
N ILE A 11 -11.02 -1.62 -10.95
CA ILE A 11 -11.31 -2.97 -11.48
C ILE A 11 -10.07 -3.86 -11.42
N SER A 12 -8.91 -3.36 -11.85
CA SER A 12 -7.65 -4.12 -11.79
C SER A 12 -7.24 -4.44 -10.36
N THR A 13 -7.37 -3.49 -9.42
CA THR A 13 -7.06 -3.73 -8.01
C THR A 13 -7.95 -4.79 -7.39
N LEU A 14 -9.26 -4.79 -7.68
CA LEU A 14 -10.18 -5.83 -7.20
C LEU A 14 -9.76 -7.23 -7.69
N LYS A 15 -9.44 -7.37 -8.97
CA LYS A 15 -8.95 -8.64 -9.53
C LYS A 15 -7.65 -9.12 -8.87
N ILE A 16 -6.75 -8.20 -8.53
CA ILE A 16 -5.52 -8.53 -7.80
C ILE A 16 -5.86 -9.03 -6.39
N CYS A 17 -6.77 -8.38 -5.67
CA CYS A 17 -7.22 -8.82 -4.36
C CYS A 17 -7.89 -10.20 -4.42
N GLU A 18 -8.74 -10.45 -5.42
CA GLU A 18 -9.34 -11.77 -5.65
C GLU A 18 -8.26 -12.83 -5.87
N TYR A 19 -7.29 -12.55 -6.74
CA TYR A 19 -6.18 -13.47 -6.98
C TYR A 19 -5.38 -13.75 -5.70
N MET A 20 -5.06 -12.72 -4.91
CA MET A 20 -4.39 -12.90 -3.61
C MET A 20 -5.19 -13.81 -2.68
N ASN A 21 -6.51 -13.62 -2.59
CA ASN A 21 -7.39 -14.46 -1.80
C ASN A 21 -7.36 -15.93 -2.27
N THR A 22 -7.27 -16.20 -3.58
CA THR A 22 -7.14 -17.58 -4.10
C THR A 22 -5.83 -18.26 -3.68
N LEU A 23 -4.80 -17.48 -3.37
CA LEU A 23 -3.51 -17.95 -2.85
C LEU A 23 -3.50 -18.08 -1.31
N GLY A 24 -4.60 -17.77 -0.63
CA GLY A 24 -4.64 -17.66 0.83
C GLY A 24 -3.78 -16.52 1.36
N PHE A 25 -3.53 -15.50 0.55
CA PHE A 25 -2.62 -14.39 0.84
C PHE A 25 -3.40 -13.09 0.93
N THR A 26 -3.16 -12.28 1.95
CA THR A 26 -3.87 -11.02 2.15
C THR A 26 -3.12 -9.84 1.54
N PRO A 27 -3.81 -8.73 1.20
CA PRO A 27 -3.15 -7.49 0.81
C PRO A 27 -2.13 -6.99 1.84
N LYS A 28 -2.37 -7.22 3.14
CA LYS A 28 -1.46 -6.86 4.22
C LYS A 28 -0.16 -7.65 4.14
N GLU A 29 -0.25 -8.98 4.03
CA GLU A 29 0.93 -9.85 3.90
C GLU A 29 1.72 -9.54 2.64
N PHE A 30 1.03 -9.22 1.53
CA PHE A 30 1.67 -8.74 0.31
C PHE A 30 2.46 -7.46 0.55
N MET A 31 1.86 -6.43 1.16
CA MET A 31 2.56 -5.17 1.39
C MET A 31 3.79 -5.37 2.29
N ILE A 32 3.66 -6.13 3.38
CA ILE A 32 4.78 -6.41 4.29
C ILE A 32 5.89 -7.14 3.53
N THR A 33 5.58 -8.25 2.87
CA THR A 33 6.56 -9.07 2.15
C THR A 33 7.20 -8.31 0.99
N PHE A 34 6.38 -7.63 0.18
CA PHE A 34 6.85 -6.89 -0.98
C PHE A 34 7.77 -5.74 -0.58
N LEU A 35 7.55 -5.08 0.57
CA LEU A 35 8.37 -3.96 1.04
C LEU A 35 9.61 -4.41 1.83
N SER A 36 9.57 -5.53 2.55
CA SER A 36 10.68 -5.97 3.44
C SER A 36 11.58 -7.07 2.87
N SER A 37 11.11 -7.87 1.90
CA SER A 37 11.84 -9.05 1.43
C SER A 37 13.20 -8.70 0.80
N THR A 38 14.22 -9.53 1.05
CA THR A 38 15.56 -9.43 0.43
C THR A 38 15.70 -10.30 -0.84
N ASN A 39 14.61 -10.94 -1.30
CA ASN A 39 14.61 -11.70 -2.54
C ASN A 39 14.90 -10.78 -3.75
N LYS A 40 15.84 -11.18 -4.61
CA LYS A 40 16.33 -10.37 -5.74
C LYS A 40 15.25 -10.00 -6.76
N ASP A 41 14.29 -10.89 -7.01
CA ASP A 41 13.21 -10.63 -7.97
C ASP A 41 12.23 -9.59 -7.43
N ILE A 42 11.93 -9.66 -6.14
CA ILE A 42 11.11 -8.66 -5.44
C ILE A 42 11.84 -7.32 -5.38
N GLU A 43 13.14 -7.34 -5.06
CA GLU A 43 13.97 -6.13 -5.03
C GLU A 43 13.99 -5.43 -6.39
N TYR A 44 14.19 -6.18 -7.48
CA TYR A 44 14.15 -5.66 -8.84
C TYR A 44 12.81 -4.97 -9.14
N ARG A 45 11.68 -5.60 -8.78
CA ARG A 45 10.33 -5.02 -8.98
C ARG A 45 10.12 -3.76 -8.14
N ARG A 46 10.64 -3.70 -6.91
CA ARG A 46 10.60 -2.48 -6.08
C ARG A 46 11.38 -1.31 -6.67
N ARG A 47 12.39 -1.54 -7.52
CA ARG A 47 13.12 -0.44 -8.19
C ARG A 47 12.18 0.43 -9.04
N LEU A 48 11.07 -0.13 -9.52
CA LEU A 48 10.04 0.62 -10.24
C LEU A 48 9.32 1.65 -9.35
N LEU A 49 9.26 1.44 -8.03
CA LEU A 49 8.77 2.46 -7.10
C LEU A 49 9.74 3.65 -6.97
N LYS A 50 11.03 3.41 -7.22
CA LYS A 50 12.10 4.42 -7.12
C LYS A 50 12.29 5.19 -8.44
N ALA A 51 12.01 4.56 -9.58
CA ALA A 51 12.19 5.16 -10.90
C ALA A 51 11.08 6.20 -11.22
N GLY A 52 11.45 7.49 -11.23
CA GLY A 52 10.72 8.54 -11.97
C GLY A 52 9.67 9.37 -11.22
N LEU A 53 9.14 8.94 -10.06
CA LEU A 53 8.09 9.68 -9.31
C LEU A 53 8.26 9.62 -7.78
N GLY A 54 9.45 9.22 -7.32
CA GLY A 54 9.72 8.54 -6.05
C GLY A 54 9.34 9.25 -4.74
N THR A 55 8.97 10.53 -4.76
CA THR A 55 8.54 11.24 -3.54
C THR A 55 7.06 11.61 -3.49
N LYS A 56 6.36 11.77 -4.62
CA LYS A 56 4.92 12.16 -4.60
C LYS A 56 4.01 10.95 -4.40
N GLY A 57 4.25 9.86 -5.14
CA GLY A 57 3.50 8.62 -5.00
C GLY A 57 3.70 7.99 -3.63
N THR A 58 4.96 7.87 -3.21
CA THR A 58 5.34 7.35 -1.88
C THR A 58 4.73 8.18 -0.75
N ARG A 59 4.76 9.52 -0.83
CA ARG A 59 4.09 10.38 0.18
C ARG A 59 2.58 10.15 0.23
N SER A 60 1.92 9.94 -0.91
CA SER A 60 0.49 9.64 -0.95
C SER A 60 0.18 8.30 -0.28
N ILE A 61 1.00 7.28 -0.54
CA ILE A 61 0.88 5.96 0.11
C ILE A 61 1.05 6.07 1.63
N VAL A 62 2.13 6.71 2.10
CA VAL A 62 2.40 6.92 3.53
C VAL A 62 1.27 7.73 4.19
N LYS A 63 0.77 8.78 3.53
CA LYS A 63 -0.37 9.58 4.02
C LYS A 63 -1.65 8.74 4.16
N ASN A 64 -1.93 7.85 3.20
CA ASN A 64 -3.08 6.96 3.28
C ASN A 64 -2.93 5.92 4.38
N PHE A 65 -1.71 5.41 4.63
CA PHE A 65 -1.46 4.56 5.80
C PHE A 65 -1.67 5.31 7.11
N GLY A 66 -1.21 6.56 7.21
CA GLY A 66 -1.48 7.37 8.39
C GLY A 66 -2.97 7.56 8.65
N LYS A 67 -3.74 7.90 7.62
CA LYS A 67 -5.21 7.99 7.73
C LYS A 67 -5.87 6.68 8.18
N LEU A 68 -5.41 5.55 7.66
CA LEU A 68 -5.95 4.23 8.02
C LEU A 68 -5.63 3.89 9.47
N THR A 69 -4.40 4.17 9.91
CA THR A 69 -3.91 3.85 11.26
C THR A 69 -4.54 4.76 12.29
N SER A 70 -4.63 6.06 12.02
CA SER A 70 -5.25 7.07 12.91
C SER A 70 -6.78 7.10 12.87
N ALA A 71 -7.43 6.07 12.31
CA ALA A 71 -8.90 6.00 12.26
C ALA A 71 -9.55 5.66 13.62
N CYS A 72 -8.75 5.27 14.61
CA CYS A 72 -9.15 5.09 16.01
C CYS A 72 -8.14 5.76 16.95
N ASP A 73 -8.54 6.02 18.19
CA ASP A 73 -7.71 6.77 19.17
C ASP A 73 -6.38 6.08 19.44
N THR A 74 -6.39 4.76 19.71
CA THR A 74 -5.17 3.97 19.90
C THR A 74 -4.25 4.00 18.67
N GLY A 75 -4.83 3.85 17.47
CA GLY A 75 -4.04 3.86 16.24
C GLY A 75 -3.50 5.25 15.88
N LYS A 76 -4.12 6.32 16.40
CA LYS A 76 -3.58 7.69 16.28
C LYS A 76 -2.31 7.85 17.10
N GLU A 77 -2.33 7.42 18.36
CA GLU A 77 -1.15 7.44 19.24
C GLU A 77 0.00 6.62 18.65
N ASP A 78 -0.29 5.41 18.17
CA ASP A 78 0.70 4.55 17.50
C ASP A 78 1.28 5.22 16.24
N TRP A 79 0.44 5.86 15.43
CA TRP A 79 0.91 6.56 14.23
C TRP A 79 1.82 7.75 14.55
N GLU A 80 1.46 8.54 15.56
CA GLU A 80 2.28 9.67 16.01
C GLU A 80 3.65 9.19 16.50
N ALA A 81 3.70 8.10 17.28
CA ALA A 81 4.94 7.48 17.71
C ALA A 81 5.81 6.98 16.53
N ILE A 82 5.19 6.36 15.51
CA ILE A 82 5.88 5.93 14.28
C ILE A 82 6.47 7.13 13.53
N THR A 83 5.73 8.24 13.41
CA THR A 83 6.25 9.43 12.70
C THR A 83 7.43 10.09 13.41
N MET A 84 7.48 10.02 14.75
CA MET A 84 8.63 10.51 15.54
C MET A 84 9.88 9.63 15.42
N LEU A 85 9.74 8.38 14.97
CA LEU A 85 10.87 7.46 14.76
C LEU A 85 11.48 7.53 13.36
N ILE A 86 10.75 8.09 12.38
CA ILE A 86 11.12 8.04 10.95
C ILE A 86 11.49 9.44 10.40
N VAL A 87 11.11 10.52 11.10
CA VAL A 87 11.45 11.92 10.78
C VAL A 87 12.47 12.44 11.77
#